data_AF-H8ZVB1-F1
#
_entry.id   AF-H8ZVB1-F1
#
_cell.length_a   1.000
_cell.length_b   1.000
_cell.length_c   1.000
_cell.angle_alpha   90.00
_cell.angle_beta   90.00
_cell.angle_gamma   90.00
#
_symmetry.space_group_name_H-M   'P 1'
#
loop_
_entity.id
_entity.type
_entity.pdbx_description
1 polymer ?
#
loop_
_entity_poly.entity_id
_entity_poly.type
_entity_poly.pdbx_seq_one_letter_code
_entity_poly.pdbx_strand_id
1 'polypeptide(L)'
;RSEVGNALRPQHHEEDVALTLEMGVNAVRLAHYPQATYFYDLMDKNGIIVWAEIPFVGPGGYNDKGFVDLPAFRANGKEQLKELIRQHYNHLSICVWGLFNELTELGDNPVEYIKELNVLAHQEDTTRPTTSASNQMGDLNFITDAIAWNRYDGWYGGTPADLGKWLDRMHKDHPEICIAISEYGAGASIYHQQDSLVKTVPTSWWHPENWQTYYHIENWKTISSRPYVWGSFV
;
A
#
# COMPACT_ATOMS: atom_id res chain seq x y z
N ARG A 1 5.95 -12.37 -13.61
CA ARG A 1 6.90 -13.01 -14.56
C ARG A 1 8.23 -13.27 -13.81
N SER A 2 8.52 -14.50 -13.39
CA SER A 2 9.68 -14.79 -12.52
C SER A 2 11.03 -14.79 -13.24
N GLU A 3 11.04 -14.95 -14.57
CA GLU A 3 12.28 -15.14 -15.36
C GLU A 3 13.10 -13.86 -15.60
N VAL A 4 12.50 -12.68 -15.48
CA VAL A 4 13.13 -11.39 -15.88
C VAL A 4 13.45 -10.45 -14.72
N GLY A 5 13.06 -10.79 -13.49
CA GLY A 5 13.18 -9.87 -12.34
C GLY A 5 12.49 -8.52 -12.62
N ASN A 6 13.15 -7.43 -12.26
CA ASN A 6 12.67 -6.06 -12.51
C ASN A 6 13.11 -5.47 -13.88
N ALA A 7 13.73 -6.27 -14.76
CA ALA A 7 14.17 -5.82 -16.09
C ALA A 7 12.98 -5.80 -17.07
N LEU A 8 11.98 -5.00 -16.76
CA LEU A 8 10.73 -4.93 -17.50
C LEU A 8 10.91 -4.24 -18.86
N ARG A 9 10.15 -4.71 -19.85
CA ARG A 9 10.05 -4.13 -21.19
C ARG A 9 8.68 -3.45 -21.33
N PRO A 10 8.49 -2.54 -22.30
CA PRO A 10 7.20 -1.86 -22.49
C PRO A 10 5.99 -2.81 -22.53
N GLN A 11 6.08 -3.94 -23.23
CA GLN A 11 4.99 -4.91 -23.31
C GLN A 11 4.60 -5.53 -21.95
N HIS A 12 5.53 -5.55 -20.98
CA HIS A 12 5.22 -6.05 -19.64
C HIS A 12 4.29 -5.08 -18.91
N HIS A 13 4.57 -3.78 -19.00
CA HIS A 13 3.71 -2.74 -18.45
C HIS A 13 2.35 -2.73 -19.13
N GLU A 14 2.31 -2.87 -20.45
CA GLU A 14 1.07 -2.92 -21.23
C GLU A 14 0.19 -4.11 -20.85
N GLU A 15 0.77 -5.30 -20.72
CA GLU A 15 0.04 -6.51 -20.29
C GLU A 15 -0.45 -6.37 -18.83
N ASP A 16 0.36 -5.82 -17.93
CA ASP A 16 -0.04 -5.61 -16.53
C ASP A 16 -1.23 -4.62 -16.45
N VAL A 17 -1.24 -3.55 -17.25
CA VAL A 17 -2.38 -2.63 -17.36
C VAL A 17 -3.58 -3.31 -18.03
N ALA A 18 -3.39 -4.12 -19.06
CA ALA A 18 -4.48 -4.82 -19.72
C ALA A 18 -5.23 -5.76 -18.76
N LEU A 19 -4.50 -6.52 -17.94
CA LEU A 19 -5.09 -7.41 -16.92
C LEU A 19 -5.80 -6.61 -15.81
N THR A 20 -5.20 -5.49 -15.40
CA THR A 20 -5.78 -4.56 -14.42
C THR A 20 -7.13 -4.02 -14.89
N LEU A 21 -7.22 -3.62 -16.16
CA LEU A 21 -8.46 -3.14 -16.78
C LEU A 21 -9.48 -4.26 -17.00
N GLU A 22 -9.04 -5.46 -17.38
CA GLU A 22 -9.91 -6.63 -17.52
C GLU A 22 -10.61 -6.97 -16.20
N MET A 23 -9.91 -6.83 -15.08
CA MET A 23 -10.47 -7.03 -13.74
C MET A 23 -11.39 -5.87 -13.28
N GLY A 24 -11.40 -4.74 -14.01
CA GLY A 24 -12.21 -3.57 -13.69
C GLY A 24 -11.59 -2.63 -12.64
N VAL A 25 -10.27 -2.69 -12.46
CA VAL A 25 -9.55 -1.82 -11.51
C VAL A 25 -9.58 -0.36 -11.99
N ASN A 26 -9.89 0.55 -11.06
CA ASN A 26 -9.89 1.99 -11.30
C ASN A 26 -8.83 2.75 -10.45
N ALA A 27 -8.13 2.07 -9.55
CA ALA A 27 -7.10 2.64 -8.72
C ALA A 27 -5.97 1.63 -8.45
N VAL A 28 -4.72 2.10 -8.45
CA VAL A 28 -3.54 1.29 -8.14
C VAL A 28 -2.65 2.01 -7.13
N ARG A 29 -2.05 1.23 -6.23
CA ARG A 29 -0.93 1.67 -5.40
C ARG A 29 0.34 1.11 -6.02
N LEU A 30 1.20 1.98 -6.53
CA LEU A 30 2.46 1.60 -7.14
C LEU A 30 3.56 1.49 -6.08
N ALA A 31 3.38 0.48 -5.23
CA ALA A 31 4.29 0.11 -4.15
C ALA A 31 5.62 -0.50 -4.70
N HIS A 32 6.75 -0.43 -4.01
CA HIS A 32 7.07 0.42 -2.85
C HIS A 32 8.12 1.48 -3.23
N TYR A 33 8.03 2.03 -4.44
CA TYR A 33 9.04 2.94 -4.98
C TYR A 33 8.51 3.67 -6.22
N PRO A 34 9.16 4.78 -6.63
CA PRO A 34 8.91 5.41 -7.91
C PRO A 34 9.06 4.39 -9.05
N GLN A 35 8.00 4.22 -9.84
CA GLN A 35 7.96 3.30 -10.96
C GLN A 35 8.31 3.99 -12.29
N ALA A 36 8.31 3.25 -13.39
CA ALA A 36 8.68 3.78 -14.69
C ALA A 36 7.70 4.89 -15.16
N THR A 37 8.22 5.96 -15.77
CA THR A 37 7.40 6.99 -16.44
C THR A 37 6.38 6.39 -17.38
N TYR A 38 6.78 5.38 -18.18
CA TYR A 38 5.86 4.71 -19.10
C TYR A 38 4.68 4.03 -18.40
N PHE A 39 4.86 3.56 -17.17
CA PHE A 39 3.77 2.96 -16.42
C PHE A 39 2.79 4.02 -15.94
N TYR A 40 3.27 5.18 -15.46
CA TYR A 40 2.41 6.32 -15.15
C TYR A 40 1.70 6.88 -16.40
N ASP A 41 2.37 6.93 -17.56
CA ASP A 41 1.72 7.29 -18.84
C ASP A 41 0.54 6.37 -19.17
N LEU A 42 0.67 5.07 -18.87
CA LEU A 42 -0.42 4.11 -19.06
C LEU A 42 -1.56 4.33 -18.05
N MET A 43 -1.26 4.74 -16.82
CA MET A 43 -2.31 5.10 -15.85
C MET A 43 -3.07 6.35 -16.28
N ASP A 44 -2.36 7.38 -16.74
CA ASP A 44 -2.94 8.60 -17.32
C ASP A 44 -3.86 8.26 -18.49
N LYS A 45 -3.34 7.47 -19.44
CA LYS A 45 -4.06 7.09 -20.66
C LYS A 45 -5.37 6.35 -20.37
N ASN A 46 -5.40 5.54 -19.33
CA ASN A 46 -6.55 4.69 -18.99
C ASN A 46 -7.42 5.24 -17.85
N GLY A 47 -7.08 6.41 -17.30
CA GLY A 47 -7.86 7.04 -16.23
C GLY A 47 -7.83 6.27 -14.91
N ILE A 48 -6.71 5.61 -14.60
CA ILE A 48 -6.52 4.85 -13.36
C ILE A 48 -5.94 5.80 -12.29
N ILE A 49 -6.55 5.86 -11.12
CA ILE A 49 -6.06 6.66 -9.98
C ILE A 49 -4.81 6.00 -9.40
N VAL A 50 -3.77 6.78 -9.13
CA VAL A 50 -2.48 6.29 -8.66
C VAL A 50 -2.13 6.88 -7.30
N TRP A 51 -1.78 5.98 -6.38
CA TRP A 51 -0.92 6.26 -5.25
C TRP A 51 0.52 5.91 -5.64
N ALA A 52 1.41 6.90 -5.69
CA ALA A 52 2.85 6.71 -5.90
C ALA A 52 3.62 7.02 -4.61
N GLU A 53 4.67 6.26 -4.29
CA GLU A 53 5.38 6.38 -3.00
C GLU A 53 6.91 6.29 -3.11
N ILE A 54 7.61 6.85 -2.11
CA ILE A 54 9.06 6.67 -1.94
C ILE A 54 9.38 5.32 -1.27
N PRO A 55 10.59 4.77 -1.43
CA PRO A 55 10.99 3.52 -0.78
C PRO A 55 11.40 3.69 0.68
N PHE A 56 10.56 4.36 1.47
CA PHE A 56 10.73 4.45 2.92
C PHE A 56 9.97 3.34 3.62
N VAL A 57 10.56 2.13 3.60
CA VAL A 57 9.90 0.87 3.94
C VAL A 57 10.46 0.30 5.25
N GLY A 58 9.59 -0.03 6.19
CA GLY A 58 9.91 -0.70 7.45
C GLY A 58 9.98 -2.21 7.35
N PRO A 59 10.29 -2.89 8.47
CA PRO A 59 10.63 -4.32 8.47
C PRO A 59 9.41 -5.25 8.41
N GLY A 60 8.19 -4.74 8.61
CA GLY A 60 7.00 -5.57 8.77
C GLY A 60 7.15 -6.54 9.94
N GLY A 61 7.00 -7.84 9.68
CA GLY A 61 7.24 -8.92 10.65
C GLY A 61 8.69 -9.45 10.68
N TYR A 62 9.61 -8.82 9.95
CA TYR A 62 11.02 -9.24 9.84
C TYR A 62 11.93 -8.44 10.79
N ASN A 63 13.24 -8.72 10.70
CA ASN A 63 14.26 -8.03 11.50
C ASN A 63 14.68 -6.70 10.86
N ASP A 64 15.54 -5.98 11.58
CA ASP A 64 16.13 -4.69 11.21
C ASP A 64 15.10 -3.55 11.15
N LYS A 65 15.45 -2.45 10.47
CA LYS A 65 14.73 -1.18 10.54
C LYS A 65 14.67 -0.50 9.19
N GLY A 66 13.54 0.14 8.92
CA GLY A 66 13.36 1.00 7.73
C GLY A 66 13.94 2.40 7.88
N PHE A 67 14.24 2.81 9.11
CA PHE A 67 14.80 4.12 9.42
C PHE A 67 16.12 3.98 10.19
N VAL A 68 17.13 4.72 9.74
CA VAL A 68 18.39 4.89 10.47
C VAL A 68 18.59 6.39 10.66
N ASP A 69 18.67 6.86 11.91
CA ASP A 69 18.73 8.30 12.20
C ASP A 69 20.13 8.87 11.96
N LEU A 70 20.51 8.94 10.69
CA LEU A 70 21.74 9.52 10.20
C LEU A 70 21.43 10.69 9.26
N PRO A 71 22.16 11.82 9.34
CA PRO A 71 21.95 12.95 8.44
C PRO A 71 21.99 12.57 6.96
N ALA A 72 22.87 11.63 6.58
CA ALA A 72 22.97 11.15 5.20
C ALA A 72 21.73 10.37 4.74
N PHE A 73 21.15 9.53 5.62
CA PHE A 73 19.91 8.80 5.32
C PHE A 73 18.74 9.78 5.13
N ARG A 74 18.58 10.73 6.06
CA ARG A 74 17.54 11.76 6.00
C ARG A 74 17.67 12.66 4.78
N ALA A 75 18.89 13.09 4.44
CA ALA A 75 19.13 13.92 3.27
C ALA A 75 18.82 13.16 1.97
N ASN A 76 19.20 11.89 1.89
CA ASN A 76 18.92 11.07 0.71
C ASN A 76 17.41 10.79 0.55
N GLY A 77 16.68 10.45 1.61
CA GLY A 77 15.24 10.23 1.51
C GLY A 77 14.46 11.50 1.10
N LYS A 78 14.89 12.69 1.56
CA LYS A 78 14.36 13.97 1.06
C LYS A 78 14.63 14.18 -0.43
N GLU A 79 15.79 13.77 -0.93
CA GLU A 79 16.08 13.84 -2.36
C GLU A 79 15.18 12.91 -3.16
N GLN A 80 15.01 11.66 -2.72
CA GLN A 80 14.11 10.70 -3.38
C GLN A 80 12.65 11.19 -3.41
N LEU A 81 12.17 11.87 -2.37
CA LEU A 81 10.85 12.48 -2.37
C LEU A 81 10.72 13.62 -3.39
N LYS A 82 11.71 14.51 -3.46
CA LYS A 82 11.74 15.56 -4.48
C LYS A 82 11.84 14.99 -5.89
N GLU A 83 12.63 13.94 -6.08
CA GLU A 83 12.77 13.23 -7.36
C GLU A 83 11.42 12.66 -7.79
N LEU A 84 10.75 11.89 -6.93
CA LEU A 84 9.41 11.35 -7.18
C LEU A 84 8.45 12.47 -7.61
N ILE A 85 8.32 13.51 -6.79
CA ILE A 85 7.34 14.58 -7.04
C ILE A 85 7.68 15.33 -8.33
N ARG A 86 8.92 15.78 -8.52
CA ARG A 86 9.29 16.63 -9.67
C ARG A 86 9.31 15.87 -10.98
N GLN A 87 9.77 14.61 -10.99
CA GLN A 87 9.83 13.81 -12.22
C GLN A 87 8.44 13.38 -12.68
N HIS A 88 7.50 13.18 -11.74
CA HIS A 88 6.18 12.65 -12.03
C HIS A 88 5.04 13.67 -11.79
N TYR A 89 5.37 14.95 -11.60
CA TYR A 89 4.43 16.02 -11.26
C TYR A 89 3.24 16.15 -12.23
N ASN A 90 3.48 15.90 -13.52
CA ASN A 90 2.51 16.14 -14.57
C ASN A 90 1.58 14.96 -14.86
N HIS A 91 1.75 13.82 -14.17
CA HIS A 91 0.83 12.70 -14.29
C HIS A 91 -0.46 13.00 -13.54
N LEU A 92 -1.56 13.08 -14.27
CA LEU A 92 -2.90 13.36 -13.73
C LEU A 92 -3.44 12.15 -12.95
N SER A 93 -2.99 10.95 -13.31
CA SER A 93 -3.31 9.71 -12.62
C SER A 93 -2.85 9.74 -11.17
N ILE A 94 -1.69 10.35 -10.89
CA ILE A 94 -1.18 10.44 -9.52
C ILE A 94 -2.05 11.41 -8.74
N CYS A 95 -2.75 10.88 -7.73
CA CYS A 95 -3.64 11.66 -6.88
C CYS A 95 -3.15 11.76 -5.44
N VAL A 96 -2.26 10.86 -4.98
CA VAL A 96 -1.73 10.88 -3.61
C VAL A 96 -0.25 10.50 -3.58
N TRP A 97 0.51 11.16 -2.69
CA TRP A 97 1.94 10.89 -2.48
C TRP A 97 2.17 10.08 -1.20
N GLY A 98 2.68 8.86 -1.33
CA GLY A 98 3.02 7.97 -0.23
C GLY A 98 4.36 8.30 0.43
N LEU A 99 4.37 8.51 1.75
CA LEU A 99 5.59 8.88 2.48
C LEU A 99 6.29 7.69 3.14
N PHE A 100 5.57 6.63 3.52
CA PHE A 100 6.18 5.43 4.07
C PHE A 100 5.30 4.18 3.94
N ASN A 101 5.93 3.03 4.15
CA ASN A 101 5.29 1.73 4.35
C ASN A 101 5.81 1.05 5.62
N GLU A 102 4.93 0.69 6.56
CA GLU A 102 5.23 -0.17 7.73
C GLU A 102 6.41 0.22 8.62
N LEU A 103 6.69 1.52 8.76
CA LEU A 103 7.68 2.00 9.73
C LEU A 103 7.23 1.77 11.17
N THR A 104 8.20 1.71 12.08
CA THR A 104 7.97 1.52 13.51
C THR A 104 8.68 2.59 14.33
N GLU A 105 8.10 2.94 15.47
CA GLU A 105 8.69 3.86 16.45
C GLU A 105 9.76 3.19 17.33
N LEU A 106 9.86 1.86 17.27
CA LEU A 106 10.82 1.11 18.07
C LEU A 106 12.26 1.31 17.54
N GLY A 107 13.13 1.82 18.40
CA GLY A 107 14.53 2.10 18.06
C GLY A 107 14.71 3.53 17.58
N ASP A 108 15.28 3.72 16.39
CA ASP A 108 15.33 5.04 15.76
C ASP A 108 13.90 5.41 15.38
N ASN A 109 13.31 6.38 16.07
CA ASN A 109 11.91 6.77 15.86
C ASN A 109 11.79 7.73 14.66
N PRO A 110 11.06 7.38 13.58
CA PRO A 110 10.98 8.17 12.37
C PRO A 110 9.92 9.29 12.41
N VAL A 111 9.12 9.44 13.47
CA VAL A 111 7.98 10.39 13.55
C VAL A 111 8.39 11.81 13.12
N GLU A 112 9.45 12.36 13.70
CA GLU A 112 9.90 13.73 13.36
C GLU A 112 10.42 13.83 11.92
N TYR A 113 11.07 12.77 11.42
CA TYR A 113 11.52 12.76 10.03
C TYR A 113 10.36 12.66 9.03
N ILE A 114 9.31 11.90 9.34
CA ILE A 114 8.11 11.82 8.51
C ILE A 114 7.37 13.17 8.51
N LYS A 115 7.33 13.89 9.65
CA LYS A 115 6.80 15.27 9.68
C LYS A 115 7.58 16.20 8.75
N GLU A 116 8.91 16.11 8.73
CA GLU A 116 9.74 16.87 7.78
C GLU A 116 9.43 16.50 6.32
N LEU A 117 9.25 15.21 6.01
CA LEU A 117 8.87 14.75 4.67
C LEU A 117 7.48 15.24 4.28
N ASN A 118 6.52 15.23 5.20
CA ASN A 118 5.17 15.73 4.95
C ASN A 118 5.18 17.22 4.61
N VAL A 119 5.92 18.03 5.38
CA VAL A 119 6.12 19.45 5.10
C VAL A 119 6.79 19.64 3.73
N LEU A 120 7.82 18.85 3.42
CA LEU A 120 8.52 18.93 2.14
C LEU A 120 7.61 18.56 0.96
N ALA A 121 6.80 17.50 1.07
CA ALA A 121 5.86 17.11 0.03
C ALA A 121 4.89 18.25 -0.31
N HIS A 122 4.32 18.89 0.72
CA HIS A 122 3.43 20.05 0.57
C HIS A 122 4.12 21.31 0.02
N GLN A 123 5.44 21.45 0.22
CA GLN A 123 6.22 22.53 -0.40
C GLN A 123 6.51 22.27 -1.89
N GLU A 124 6.74 21.02 -2.27
CA GLU A 124 7.03 20.61 -3.65
C GLU A 124 5.76 20.48 -4.49
N ASP A 125 4.65 20.05 -3.90
CA ASP A 125 3.34 19.92 -4.54
C ASP A 125 2.20 20.29 -3.60
N THR A 126 1.63 21.48 -3.83
CA THR A 126 0.46 21.98 -3.06
C THR A 126 -0.88 21.42 -3.56
N THR A 127 -0.88 20.58 -4.60
CA THR A 127 -2.10 20.15 -5.31
C THR A 127 -2.54 18.74 -4.97
N ARG A 128 -1.68 17.92 -4.34
CA ARG A 128 -1.96 16.51 -4.02
C ARG A 128 -1.74 16.24 -2.53
N PRO A 129 -2.66 15.51 -1.86
CA PRO A 129 -2.47 15.13 -0.48
C PRO A 129 -1.38 14.06 -0.32
N THR A 130 -0.83 13.98 0.88
CA THR A 130 0.06 12.90 1.30
C THR A 130 -0.74 11.75 1.91
N THR A 131 -0.20 10.54 1.78
CA THR A 131 -0.69 9.35 2.48
C THR A 131 0.45 8.43 2.91
N SER A 132 0.14 7.39 3.67
CA SER A 132 1.10 6.38 4.13
C SER A 132 0.41 5.04 4.38
N ALA A 133 1.18 3.96 4.30
CA ALA A 133 0.74 2.60 4.61
C ALA A 133 1.31 2.17 5.96
N SER A 134 0.44 1.94 6.95
CA SER A 134 0.84 1.61 8.32
C SER A 134 0.46 0.18 8.72
N ASN A 135 1.28 -0.44 9.55
CA ASN A 135 0.92 -1.64 10.32
C ASN A 135 1.00 -1.38 11.83
N GLN A 136 1.14 -0.12 12.24
CA GLN A 136 1.28 0.30 13.63
C GLN A 136 0.02 1.02 14.12
N MET A 137 -0.10 1.12 15.44
CA MET A 137 -0.91 2.14 16.11
C MET A 137 0.01 3.27 16.57
N GLY A 138 -0.54 4.43 16.94
CA GLY A 138 0.26 5.54 17.49
C GLY A 138 0.50 6.69 16.52
N ASP A 139 1.53 7.48 16.81
CA ASP A 139 1.71 8.84 16.30
C ASP A 139 1.99 8.90 14.80
N LEU A 140 2.58 7.83 14.24
CA LEU A 140 2.83 7.70 12.80
C LEU A 140 1.57 7.89 11.94
N ASN A 141 0.40 7.55 12.47
CA ASN A 141 -0.86 7.53 11.72
C ASN A 141 -1.54 8.90 11.62
N PHE A 142 -1.00 9.93 12.27
CA PHE A 142 -1.61 11.27 12.38
C PHE A 142 -0.75 12.36 11.72
N ILE A 143 0.15 11.98 10.81
CA ILE A 143 1.08 12.90 10.16
C ILE A 143 0.63 13.27 8.74
N THR A 144 0.26 12.29 7.92
CA THR A 144 -0.19 12.51 6.54
C THR A 144 -1.66 12.93 6.45
N ASP A 145 -2.05 13.54 5.33
CA ASP A 145 -3.41 14.07 5.17
C ASP A 145 -4.49 12.96 5.15
N ALA A 146 -4.13 11.80 4.60
CA ALA A 146 -4.90 10.57 4.68
C ALA A 146 -4.02 9.42 5.16
N ILE A 147 -4.61 8.38 5.73
CA ILE A 147 -3.86 7.25 6.29
C ILE A 147 -4.49 5.93 5.85
N ALA A 148 -3.65 4.94 5.61
CA ALA A 148 -4.09 3.60 5.24
C ALA A 148 -3.37 2.55 6.09
N TRP A 149 -4.01 1.39 6.25
CA TRP A 149 -3.41 0.27 6.96
C TRP A 149 -3.27 -0.98 6.08
N ASN A 150 -2.15 -1.67 6.28
CA ASN A 150 -1.93 -3.01 5.77
C ASN A 150 -2.64 -4.00 6.69
N ARG A 151 -3.65 -4.71 6.17
CA ARG A 151 -4.54 -5.58 6.96
C ARG A 151 -4.65 -6.96 6.35
N TYR A 152 -4.33 -7.97 7.14
CA TYR A 152 -4.29 -9.37 6.72
C TYR A 152 -5.24 -10.26 7.56
N ASP A 153 -6.35 -9.69 8.02
CA ASP A 153 -7.36 -10.36 8.84
C ASP A 153 -7.96 -11.58 8.11
N GLY A 154 -7.74 -12.78 8.64
CA GLY A 154 -8.09 -14.03 7.97
C GLY A 154 -6.93 -14.73 7.25
N TRP A 155 -5.79 -14.06 7.09
CA TRP A 155 -4.53 -14.64 6.62
C TRP A 155 -3.54 -14.79 7.78
N TYR A 156 -2.89 -13.70 8.21
CA TYR A 156 -1.95 -13.68 9.35
C TYR A 156 -2.69 -13.63 10.71
N GLY A 157 -3.48 -14.66 10.98
CA GLY A 157 -4.33 -14.74 12.19
C GLY A 157 -5.75 -14.25 11.95
N GLY A 158 -6.56 -14.22 13.02
CA GLY A 158 -7.95 -13.75 13.00
C GLY A 158 -8.87 -14.40 11.95
N THR A 159 -9.95 -13.71 11.64
CA THR A 159 -10.93 -14.02 10.60
C THR A 159 -11.20 -12.77 9.75
N PRO A 160 -11.67 -12.91 8.49
CA PRO A 160 -12.04 -11.74 7.68
C PRO A 160 -13.03 -10.78 8.36
N ALA A 161 -13.89 -11.29 9.25
CA ALA A 161 -14.83 -10.47 10.02
C ALA A 161 -14.14 -9.49 11.00
N ASP A 162 -12.88 -9.73 11.35
CA ASP A 162 -12.13 -8.86 12.28
C ASP A 162 -11.69 -7.56 11.63
N LEU A 163 -11.52 -7.52 10.29
CA LEU A 163 -11.28 -6.29 9.53
C LEU A 163 -12.40 -5.28 9.77
N GLY A 164 -13.65 -5.74 9.67
CA GLY A 164 -14.83 -4.87 9.84
C GLY A 164 -14.91 -4.26 11.24
N LYS A 165 -14.67 -5.08 12.28
CA LYS A 165 -14.66 -4.61 13.67
C LYS A 165 -13.55 -3.59 13.91
N TRP A 166 -12.38 -3.80 13.28
CA TRP A 166 -11.25 -2.89 13.41
C TRP A 166 -11.53 -1.57 12.69
N LEU A 167 -12.01 -1.60 11.44
CA LEU A 167 -12.39 -0.42 10.67
C LEU A 167 -13.43 0.44 11.40
N ASP A 168 -14.51 -0.19 11.89
CA ASP A 168 -15.60 0.52 12.57
C ASP A 168 -15.13 1.15 13.89
N ARG A 169 -14.22 0.48 14.60
CA ARG A 169 -13.63 1.02 15.83
C ARG A 169 -12.71 2.20 15.51
N MET A 170 -11.80 2.06 14.56
CA MET A 170 -10.88 3.13 14.17
C MET A 170 -11.63 4.37 13.70
N HIS A 171 -12.64 4.20 12.85
CA HIS A 171 -13.46 5.31 12.38
C HIS A 171 -14.26 5.99 13.49
N LYS A 172 -14.72 5.22 14.49
CA LYS A 172 -15.43 5.76 15.65
C LYS A 172 -14.50 6.53 16.59
N ASP A 173 -13.33 5.98 16.87
CA ASP A 173 -12.39 6.54 17.84
C ASP A 173 -11.63 7.74 17.25
N HIS A 174 -11.44 7.76 15.93
CA HIS A 174 -10.77 8.83 15.17
C HIS A 174 -11.63 9.23 13.95
N PRO A 175 -12.74 9.96 14.14
CA PRO A 175 -13.61 10.38 13.03
C PRO A 175 -12.94 11.40 12.09
N GLU A 176 -11.83 12.02 12.50
CA GLU A 176 -11.08 13.03 11.75
C GLU A 176 -10.15 12.46 10.67
N ILE A 177 -9.76 11.19 10.77
CA ILE A 177 -8.79 10.59 9.84
C ILE A 177 -9.48 9.98 8.61
N CYS A 178 -8.88 10.18 7.43
CA CYS A 178 -9.35 9.59 6.18
C CYS A 178 -8.73 8.19 6.01
N ILE A 179 -9.51 7.14 6.31
CA ILE A 179 -9.04 5.74 6.39
C ILE A 179 -9.08 5.06 5.02
N ALA A 180 -8.00 4.35 4.66
CA ALA A 180 -7.95 3.38 3.57
C ALA A 180 -7.35 2.04 4.02
N ILE A 181 -7.43 1.03 3.14
CA ILE A 181 -6.70 -0.23 3.26
C ILE A 181 -5.61 -0.24 2.19
N SER A 182 -4.35 -0.09 2.60
CA SER A 182 -3.21 -0.01 1.67
C SER A 182 -2.75 -1.36 1.14
N GLU A 183 -3.06 -2.43 1.87
CA GLU A 183 -2.83 -3.83 1.48
C GLU A 183 -3.87 -4.72 2.16
N TYR A 184 -4.43 -5.68 1.42
CA TYR A 184 -5.13 -6.83 1.98
C TYR A 184 -5.08 -8.03 1.03
N GLY A 185 -4.58 -9.15 1.50
CA GLY A 185 -4.39 -10.32 0.63
C GLY A 185 -4.22 -11.63 1.37
N ALA A 186 -4.28 -12.71 0.59
CA ALA A 186 -3.94 -14.05 1.04
C ALA A 186 -3.13 -14.76 -0.05
N GLY A 187 -2.25 -15.67 0.34
CA GLY A 187 -1.46 -16.48 -0.60
C GLY A 187 -2.27 -17.62 -1.21
N ALA A 188 -1.97 -17.95 -2.47
CA ALA A 188 -2.51 -19.11 -3.16
C ALA A 188 -1.47 -19.69 -4.12
N SER A 189 -1.54 -21.00 -4.31
CA SER A 189 -0.93 -21.70 -5.44
C SER A 189 -2.05 -22.34 -6.25
N ILE A 190 -2.08 -22.08 -7.56
CA ILE A 190 -3.03 -22.71 -8.49
C ILE A 190 -2.90 -24.24 -8.53
N TYR A 191 -1.79 -24.79 -8.01
CA TYR A 191 -1.53 -26.23 -7.93
C TYR A 191 -1.97 -26.86 -6.61
N HIS A 192 -2.33 -26.05 -5.61
CA HIS A 192 -2.80 -26.54 -4.33
C HIS A 192 -4.33 -26.48 -4.32
N GLN A 193 -4.94 -27.65 -4.47
CA GLN A 193 -6.38 -27.79 -4.55
C GLN A 193 -6.86 -28.75 -3.45
N GLN A 194 -8.00 -28.43 -2.85
CA GLN A 194 -8.67 -29.28 -1.89
C GLN A 194 -10.18 -29.04 -1.97
N ASP A 195 -10.96 -30.08 -1.72
CA ASP A 195 -12.42 -30.03 -1.80
C ASP A 195 -13.03 -29.23 -0.62
N SER A 196 -12.46 -29.37 0.57
CA SER A 196 -12.92 -28.67 1.77
C SER A 196 -12.29 -27.28 1.91
N LEU A 197 -13.04 -26.33 2.50
CA LEU A 197 -12.50 -25.02 2.86
C LEU A 197 -11.86 -25.10 4.26
N VAL A 198 -10.53 -25.05 4.32
CA VAL A 198 -9.76 -25.08 5.57
C VAL A 198 -8.74 -23.95 5.56
N LYS A 199 -8.66 -23.20 6.66
CA LYS A 199 -7.67 -22.14 6.82
C LYS A 199 -6.27 -22.71 6.74
N THR A 200 -5.46 -22.19 5.82
CA THR A 200 -4.05 -22.53 5.74
C THR A 200 -3.21 -21.72 6.73
N VAL A 201 -2.04 -22.25 7.06
CA VAL A 201 -0.99 -21.56 7.81
C VAL A 201 -0.14 -20.75 6.80
N PRO A 202 -0.07 -19.41 6.92
CA PRO A 202 0.63 -18.56 5.96
C PRO A 202 2.09 -18.95 5.69
N THR A 203 2.81 -19.40 6.72
CA THR A 203 4.23 -19.78 6.63
C THR A 203 4.45 -21.23 6.17
N SER A 204 3.38 -21.95 5.82
CA SER A 204 3.47 -23.33 5.31
C SER A 204 3.71 -23.39 3.81
N TRP A 205 4.01 -24.59 3.30
CA TRP A 205 4.16 -24.88 1.88
C TRP A 205 2.84 -25.23 1.16
N TRP A 206 1.69 -25.07 1.83
CA TRP A 206 0.39 -25.46 1.29
C TRP A 206 -0.58 -24.28 1.30
N HIS A 207 -0.82 -23.65 0.16
CA HIS A 207 -1.71 -22.48 0.02
C HIS A 207 -2.83 -22.80 -0.97
N PRO A 208 -3.94 -23.40 -0.51
CA PRO A 208 -5.00 -23.84 -1.41
C PRO A 208 -5.75 -22.64 -2.00
N GLU A 209 -6.03 -22.70 -3.30
CA GLU A 209 -6.69 -21.61 -4.05
C GLU A 209 -8.02 -21.19 -3.42
N ASN A 210 -8.82 -22.17 -2.97
CA ASN A 210 -10.14 -21.90 -2.38
C ASN A 210 -10.09 -21.03 -1.10
N TRP A 211 -8.96 -20.99 -0.37
CA TRP A 211 -8.82 -20.12 0.79
C TRP A 211 -8.63 -18.64 0.40
N GLN A 212 -7.81 -18.36 -0.61
CA GLN A 212 -7.65 -16.99 -1.13
C GLN A 212 -8.96 -16.48 -1.72
N THR A 213 -9.70 -17.33 -2.44
CA THR A 213 -11.03 -16.99 -2.96
C THR A 213 -11.99 -16.61 -1.83
N TYR A 214 -12.08 -17.45 -0.78
CA TYR A 214 -12.88 -17.13 0.40
C TYR A 214 -12.43 -15.82 1.07
N TYR A 215 -11.12 -15.63 1.23
CA TYR A 215 -10.54 -14.44 1.85
C TYR A 215 -10.97 -13.15 1.13
N HIS A 216 -10.83 -13.07 -0.19
CA HIS A 216 -11.20 -11.87 -0.94
C HIS A 216 -12.70 -11.65 -0.96
N ILE A 217 -13.52 -12.71 -1.06
CA ILE A 217 -14.99 -12.57 -0.99
C ILE A 217 -15.41 -11.93 0.34
N GLU A 218 -14.91 -12.43 1.47
CA GLU A 218 -15.33 -11.94 2.78
C GLU A 218 -14.76 -10.56 3.14
N ASN A 219 -13.50 -10.28 2.78
CA ASN A 219 -12.92 -8.95 2.98
C ASN A 219 -13.56 -7.92 2.04
N TRP A 220 -13.87 -8.27 0.79
CA TRP A 220 -14.56 -7.37 -0.13
C TRP A 220 -15.97 -7.02 0.35
N LYS A 221 -16.75 -7.99 0.85
CA LYS A 221 -18.07 -7.71 1.48
C LYS A 221 -17.94 -6.69 2.63
N THR A 222 -16.86 -6.79 3.40
CA THR A 222 -16.58 -5.90 4.52
C THR A 222 -16.21 -4.49 4.05
N ILE A 223 -15.31 -4.37 3.07
CA ILE A 223 -14.83 -3.09 2.55
C ILE A 223 -15.94 -2.37 1.79
N SER A 224 -16.61 -3.06 0.87
CA SER A 224 -17.67 -2.49 0.02
C SER A 224 -18.88 -1.94 0.79
N SER A 225 -19.10 -2.39 2.03
CA SER A 225 -20.17 -1.88 2.89
C SER A 225 -19.77 -0.65 3.73
N ARG A 226 -18.55 -0.13 3.58
CA ARG A 226 -17.96 0.95 4.41
C ARG A 226 -17.50 2.13 3.55
N PRO A 227 -18.42 3.02 3.13
CA PRO A 227 -18.09 4.11 2.20
C PRO A 227 -17.14 5.17 2.77
N TYR A 228 -16.88 5.16 4.09
CA TYR A 228 -15.86 6.01 4.71
C TYR A 228 -14.42 5.53 4.41
N VAL A 229 -14.25 4.30 3.91
CA VAL A 229 -12.97 3.78 3.43
C VAL A 229 -12.75 4.35 2.02
N TRP A 230 -11.83 5.30 1.88
CA TRP A 230 -11.68 6.05 0.62
C TRP A 230 -11.00 5.23 -0.49
N GLY A 231 -10.25 4.20 -0.14
CA GLY A 231 -9.56 3.30 -1.07
C GLY A 231 -9.18 1.97 -0.43
N SER A 232 -9.10 0.93 -1.24
CA SER A 232 -8.63 -0.40 -0.84
C SER A 232 -7.79 -1.02 -1.94
N PHE A 233 -6.57 -1.43 -1.62
CA PHE A 233 -5.61 -1.98 -2.57
C PHE A 233 -5.30 -3.42 -2.19
N VAL A 234 -5.58 -4.35 -3.12
CA VAL A 234 -5.33 -5.80 -2.97
C VAL A 234 -3.84 -6.08 -2.90
#